data_AF-A0A2N2DNF6-F1
#
_entry.id   AF-A0A2N2DNF6-F1
#
_cell.length_a   1.000
_cell.length_b   1.000
_cell.length_c   1.000
_cell.angle_alpha   90.00
_cell.angle_beta   90.00
_cell.angle_gamma   90.00
#
_symmetry.space_group_name_H-M   'P 1'
#
loop_
_entity.id
_entity.type
_entity.pdbx_description
1 polymer ?
#
loop_
_entity_poly.entity_id
_entity_poly.type
_entity_poly.pdbx_seq_one_letter_code
_entity_poly.pdbx_strand_id
1 'polypeptide(L)'
;MIDLCNSSNPENGIRFSENYLKLMQHLREFSFKNIYYHKRLSYFHDYAELIIRSIFRALKSFYSREKTLDHLNEYQLIYPLLVKEFTRWIIKYSHIQGFSRPADFQNKIIYDLNNEKDYLMSIVDFISGMTDNFAIKIFKELTSF
;
A
#
# COMPACT_ATOMS: atom_id res chain seq x y z
N MET A 1 24.98 -22.87 0.24
CA MET A 1 25.14 -22.18 1.54
C MET A 1 26.62 -21.98 1.93
N ILE A 2 27.61 -22.34 1.09
CA ILE A 2 29.05 -22.31 1.42
C ILE A 2 29.75 -21.01 0.98
N ASP A 3 29.42 -20.46 -0.20
CA ASP A 3 30.11 -19.29 -0.76
C ASP A 3 29.92 -18.01 0.06
N LEU A 4 28.68 -17.74 0.50
CA LEU A 4 28.33 -16.57 1.30
C LEU A 4 29.12 -16.53 2.61
N CYS A 5 29.16 -17.64 3.34
CA CYS A 5 29.87 -17.72 4.61
C CYS A 5 31.38 -17.54 4.43
N ASN A 6 31.95 -18.12 3.37
CA ASN A 6 33.39 -18.04 3.10
C ASN A 6 33.84 -16.66 2.61
N SER A 7 32.95 -15.91 1.97
CA SER A 7 33.27 -14.60 1.39
C SER A 7 32.91 -13.43 2.31
N SER A 8 32.17 -13.69 3.39
CA SER A 8 31.72 -12.68 4.36
C SER A 8 32.68 -12.56 5.53
N ASN A 9 32.94 -11.34 5.99
CA ASN A 9 33.71 -11.08 7.21
C ASN A 9 33.30 -9.72 7.83
N PRO A 10 33.71 -9.40 9.07
CA PRO A 10 33.33 -8.15 9.73
C PRO A 10 33.78 -6.88 9.00
N GLU A 11 34.88 -6.94 8.25
CA GLU A 11 35.47 -5.77 7.56
C GLU A 11 34.74 -5.46 6.25
N ASN A 12 34.33 -6.50 5.52
CA ASN A 12 33.74 -6.42 4.18
C ASN A 12 32.23 -6.70 4.16
N GLY A 13 31.66 -7.04 5.31
CA GLY A 13 30.24 -7.36 5.47
C GLY A 13 29.82 -8.70 4.88
N ILE A 14 28.51 -8.85 4.70
CA ILE A 14 27.89 -10.04 4.09
C ILE A 14 27.98 -9.91 2.58
N ARG A 15 28.78 -10.78 1.93
CA ARG A 15 28.99 -10.75 0.47
C ARG A 15 29.17 -12.14 -0.12
N PHE A 16 28.81 -12.26 -1.39
CA PHE A 16 29.18 -13.40 -2.22
C PHE A 16 30.57 -13.19 -2.83
N SER A 17 31.17 -14.28 -3.32
CA SER A 17 32.33 -14.18 -4.20
C SER A 17 31.95 -13.49 -5.51
N GLU A 18 32.95 -12.95 -6.21
CA GLU A 18 32.70 -12.27 -7.49
C GLU A 18 32.05 -13.19 -8.52
N ASN A 19 32.41 -14.48 -8.52
CA ASN A 19 31.86 -15.46 -9.45
C ASN A 19 30.36 -15.70 -9.20
N TYR A 20 29.96 -15.84 -7.93
CA TYR A 20 28.55 -16.01 -7.57
C TYR A 20 27.76 -14.72 -7.80
N LEU A 21 28.35 -13.55 -7.55
CA LEU A 21 27.72 -12.27 -7.87
C LEU A 21 27.45 -12.15 -9.38
N LYS A 22 28.43 -12.48 -10.23
CA LYS A 22 28.26 -12.50 -11.70
C LYS A 22 27.17 -13.47 -12.13
N LEU A 23 27.11 -14.67 -11.52
CA LEU A 23 26.06 -15.64 -11.80
C LEU A 23 24.67 -15.08 -11.44
N MET A 24 24.52 -14.46 -10.26
CA MET A 24 23.27 -13.82 -9.85
C MET A 24 22.86 -12.69 -10.78
N GLN A 25 23.82 -11.89 -11.25
CA GLN A 25 23.59 -10.84 -12.25
C GLN A 25 23.08 -11.41 -13.57
N HIS A 26 23.73 -12.45 -14.10
CA HIS A 26 23.28 -13.12 -15.32
C HIS A 26 21.88 -13.75 -15.18
N LEU A 27 21.59 -14.39 -14.04
CA LEU A 27 20.26 -14.94 -13.75
C LEU A 27 19.19 -13.86 -13.69
N ARG A 28 19.51 -12.73 -13.06
CA ARG A 28 18.63 -11.56 -13.01
C ARG A 28 18.38 -11.02 -14.41
N GLU A 29 19.42 -10.75 -15.18
CA GLU A 29 19.31 -10.25 -16.57
C GLU A 29 18.50 -11.19 -17.46
N PHE A 30 18.75 -12.49 -17.36
CA PHE A 30 17.97 -13.51 -18.04
C PHE A 30 16.48 -13.44 -17.64
N SER A 31 16.19 -13.34 -16.35
CA SER A 31 14.81 -13.26 -15.84
C SER A 31 14.10 -11.99 -16.31
N PHE A 32 14.79 -10.84 -16.29
CA PHE A 32 14.23 -9.59 -16.80
C PHE A 32 13.92 -9.68 -18.28
N LYS A 33 14.89 -10.14 -19.08
CA LYS A 33 14.76 -10.27 -20.53
C LYS A 33 13.62 -11.19 -20.95
N ASN A 34 13.46 -12.33 -20.26
CA ASN A 34 12.56 -13.40 -20.70
C ASN A 34 11.22 -13.44 -19.97
N ILE A 35 11.11 -12.83 -18.77
CA ILE A 35 9.90 -12.87 -17.94
C ILE A 35 9.38 -11.46 -17.70
N TYR A 36 10.15 -10.59 -17.03
CA TYR A 36 9.63 -9.30 -16.54
C TYR A 36 9.38 -8.25 -17.64
N TYR A 37 10.09 -8.32 -18.77
CA TYR A 37 9.86 -7.46 -19.93
C TYR A 37 8.83 -8.01 -20.93
N HIS A 38 8.21 -9.15 -20.61
CA HIS A 38 7.18 -9.69 -21.47
C HIS A 38 5.99 -8.72 -21.57
N LYS A 39 5.58 -8.36 -22.80
CA LYS A 39 4.52 -7.36 -23.07
C LYS A 39 3.21 -7.61 -22.30
N ARG A 40 2.88 -8.87 -22.01
CA ARG A 40 1.70 -9.20 -21.19
C ARG A 40 1.71 -8.53 -19.80
N LEU A 41 2.88 -8.36 -19.21
CA LEU A 41 3.02 -7.69 -17.90
C LEU A 41 2.79 -6.19 -18.00
N SER A 42 3.03 -5.54 -19.16
CA SER A 42 2.74 -4.11 -19.29
C SER A 42 1.26 -3.81 -19.13
N TYR A 43 0.38 -4.63 -19.71
CA TYR A 43 -1.07 -4.49 -19.53
C TYR A 43 -1.50 -4.64 -18.06
N PHE A 44 -0.84 -5.53 -17.32
CA PHE A 44 -1.09 -5.68 -15.89
C PHE A 44 -0.59 -4.45 -15.11
N HIS A 45 0.60 -3.92 -15.43
CA HIS A 45 1.10 -2.70 -14.80
C HIS A 45 0.18 -1.50 -15.03
N ASP A 46 -0.28 -1.29 -16.28
CA ASP A 46 -1.21 -0.21 -16.62
C ASP A 46 -2.53 -0.34 -15.85
N TYR A 47 -3.04 -1.57 -15.74
CA TYR A 47 -4.26 -1.87 -14.97
C TYR A 47 -4.07 -1.63 -13.47
N ALA A 48 -2.97 -2.11 -12.89
CA ALA A 48 -2.65 -1.91 -11.48
C ALA A 48 -2.44 -0.42 -11.15
N GLU A 49 -1.77 0.33 -12.03
CA GLU A 49 -1.59 1.77 -11.87
C GLU A 49 -2.94 2.50 -11.85
N LEU A 50 -3.84 2.16 -12.78
CA LEU A 50 -5.18 2.74 -12.83
C LEU A 50 -5.96 2.45 -11.54
N ILE A 51 -5.93 1.21 -11.05
CA ILE A 51 -6.58 0.80 -9.79
C ILE A 51 -6.07 1.64 -8.63
N ILE A 52 -4.75 1.62 -8.39
CA ILE A 52 -4.13 2.28 -7.24
C ILE A 52 -4.41 3.78 -7.26
N ARG A 53 -4.24 4.43 -8.41
CA ARG A 53 -4.48 5.87 -8.56
C ARG A 53 -5.94 6.23 -8.34
N SER A 54 -6.88 5.40 -8.79
CA SER A 54 -8.31 5.67 -8.63
C SER A 54 -8.75 5.57 -7.18
N ILE A 55 -8.31 4.53 -6.47
CA ILE A 55 -8.56 4.36 -5.02
C ILE A 55 -7.97 5.54 -4.24
N PHE A 56 -6.71 5.89 -4.52
CA PHE A 56 -6.05 7.02 -3.86
C PHE A 56 -6.81 8.33 -4.08
N ARG A 57 -7.21 8.63 -5.33
CA ARG A 57 -7.94 9.85 -5.66
C ARG A 57 -9.33 9.91 -4.99
N ALA A 58 -10.05 8.80 -4.97
CA ALA A 58 -11.33 8.71 -4.30
C ALA A 58 -11.18 9.01 -2.80
N LEU A 59 -10.29 8.29 -2.10
CA LEU A 59 -10.06 8.52 -0.68
C LEU A 59 -9.54 9.94 -0.39
N LYS A 60 -8.66 10.48 -1.24
CA LYS A 60 -8.17 11.85 -1.12
C LYS A 60 -9.32 12.87 -1.18
N SER A 61 -10.32 12.65 -2.03
CA SER A 61 -11.45 13.59 -2.17
C SER A 61 -12.35 13.69 -0.94
N PHE A 62 -12.30 12.71 -0.03
CA PHE A 62 -13.08 12.73 1.21
C PHE A 62 -12.43 13.55 2.34
N TYR A 63 -11.20 14.04 2.15
CA TYR A 63 -10.49 14.78 3.18
C TYR A 63 -11.21 16.10 3.52
N SER A 64 -11.55 16.27 4.80
CA SER A 64 -12.20 17.50 5.29
C SER A 64 -11.79 17.85 6.74
N ARG A 65 -10.52 17.61 7.11
CA ARG A 65 -9.98 17.83 8.46
C ARG A 65 -10.87 17.15 9.52
N GLU A 66 -11.41 17.93 10.47
CA GLU A 66 -12.29 17.45 11.54
C GLU A 66 -13.54 16.71 11.01
N LYS A 67 -14.06 17.10 9.84
CA LYS A 67 -15.27 16.50 9.23
C LYS A 67 -14.99 15.30 8.32
N THR A 68 -13.74 14.81 8.26
CA THR A 68 -13.37 13.72 7.36
C THR A 68 -14.19 12.45 7.59
N LEU A 69 -14.50 12.11 8.84
CA LEU A 69 -15.37 10.96 9.14
C LEU A 69 -16.80 11.16 8.65
N ASP A 70 -17.35 12.37 8.82
CA ASP A 70 -18.70 12.70 8.38
C ASP A 70 -18.80 12.63 6.86
N HIS A 71 -17.85 13.24 6.14
CA HIS A 71 -17.76 13.15 4.69
C HIS A 71 -17.61 11.72 4.21
N LEU A 72 -16.78 10.89 4.85
CA LEU A 72 -16.69 9.46 4.50
C LEU A 72 -18.05 8.76 4.63
N ASN A 73 -18.78 9.02 5.72
CA ASN A 73 -20.09 8.41 5.97
C ASN A 73 -21.14 8.80 4.91
N GLU A 74 -21.10 10.00 4.34
CA GLU A 74 -21.99 10.41 3.24
C GLU A 74 -21.87 9.50 2.01
N TYR A 75 -20.68 8.95 1.77
CA TYR A 75 -20.40 8.05 0.65
C TYR A 75 -20.56 6.57 1.01
N GLN A 76 -20.97 6.22 2.23
CA GLN A 76 -21.11 4.82 2.68
C GLN A 76 -22.14 4.03 1.85
N LEU A 77 -23.17 4.68 1.29
CA LEU A 77 -24.14 4.03 0.41
C LEU A 77 -23.61 3.85 -1.02
N ILE A 78 -22.70 4.72 -1.45
CA ILE A 78 -22.14 4.74 -2.82
C ILE A 78 -20.94 3.77 -2.91
N TYR A 79 -20.06 3.80 -1.90
CA TYR A 79 -18.86 2.98 -1.83
C TYR A 79 -18.81 2.18 -0.51
N PRO A 80 -19.77 1.26 -0.28
CA PRO A 80 -19.95 0.58 1.00
C PRO A 80 -18.73 -0.21 1.49
N LEU A 81 -17.94 -0.81 0.60
CA LEU A 81 -16.75 -1.57 0.97
C LEU A 81 -15.56 -0.64 1.22
N LEU A 82 -15.28 0.28 0.29
CA LEU A 82 -14.16 1.23 0.43
C LEU A 82 -14.27 2.06 1.70
N VAL A 83 -15.41 2.73 1.89
CA VAL A 83 -15.62 3.63 3.03
C VAL A 83 -15.56 2.85 4.33
N LYS A 84 -16.22 1.69 4.41
CA LYS A 84 -16.24 0.88 5.63
C LYS A 84 -14.82 0.46 6.06
N GLU A 85 -14.05 -0.12 5.14
CA GLU A 85 -12.72 -0.65 5.48
C GLU A 85 -11.72 0.48 5.74
N PHE A 86 -11.79 1.58 5.00
CA PHE A 86 -10.93 2.74 5.24
C PHE A 86 -11.29 3.46 6.55
N THR A 87 -12.57 3.65 6.86
CA THR A 87 -13.03 4.23 8.13
C THR A 87 -12.55 3.39 9.32
N ARG A 88 -12.64 2.06 9.22
CA ARG A 88 -12.09 1.15 10.25
C ARG A 88 -10.58 1.32 10.43
N TRP A 89 -9.86 1.49 9.33
CA TRP A 89 -8.41 1.73 9.34
C TRP A 89 -8.05 3.03 10.07
N ILE A 90 -8.64 4.16 9.66
CA ILE A 90 -8.29 5.46 10.25
C ILE A 90 -8.72 5.58 11.72
N ILE A 91 -9.85 5.00 12.11
CA ILE A 91 -10.28 4.95 13.53
C ILE A 91 -9.26 4.19 14.39
N LYS A 92 -8.64 3.15 13.85
CA LYS A 92 -7.70 2.31 14.60
C LYS A 92 -6.33 2.97 14.78
N TYR A 93 -5.87 3.73 13.79
CA TYR A 93 -4.49 4.23 13.74
C TYR A 93 -4.35 5.76 13.86
N SER A 94 -5.45 6.51 13.94
CA SER A 94 -5.40 7.98 13.92
C SER A 94 -5.96 8.60 15.20
N HIS A 95 -5.44 9.79 15.53
CA HIS A 95 -6.11 10.73 16.40
C HIS A 95 -7.23 11.42 15.60
N ILE A 96 -8.42 11.48 16.20
CA ILE A 96 -9.61 12.07 15.59
C ILE A 96 -10.27 12.95 16.64
N GLN A 97 -10.41 14.24 16.33
CA GLN A 97 -10.99 15.21 17.25
C GLN A 97 -12.46 14.89 17.52
N GLY A 98 -12.86 14.93 18.80
CA GLY A 98 -14.24 14.64 19.20
C GLY A 98 -14.63 13.17 19.15
N PHE A 99 -13.72 12.26 18.77
CA PHE A 99 -13.98 10.82 18.70
C PHE A 99 -13.13 10.06 19.73
N SER A 100 -13.79 9.34 20.63
CA SER A 100 -13.08 8.47 21.59
C SER A 100 -12.78 7.13 20.94
N ARG A 101 -11.49 6.84 20.76
CA ARG A 101 -11.03 5.57 20.23
C ARG A 101 -11.42 4.40 21.16
N PRO A 102 -11.89 3.26 20.62
CA PRO A 102 -12.21 2.09 21.43
C PRO A 102 -11.04 1.66 22.33
N ALA A 103 -11.35 1.33 23.59
CA ALA A 103 -10.35 0.97 24.61
C ALA A 103 -9.54 -0.28 24.24
N ASP A 104 -10.11 -1.18 23.45
CA ASP A 104 -9.47 -2.43 23.01
C ASP A 104 -8.27 -2.19 22.08
N PHE A 105 -8.18 -1.01 21.47
CA PHE A 105 -7.05 -0.69 20.61
C PHE A 105 -5.84 -0.24 21.42
N GLN A 106 -4.94 -1.18 21.69
CA GLN A 106 -3.69 -0.92 22.41
C GLN A 106 -2.53 -0.48 21.48
N ASN A 107 -2.77 -0.35 20.17
CA ASN A 107 -1.73 0.10 19.24
C ASN A 107 -1.44 1.60 19.40
N LYS A 108 -0.20 1.98 19.07
CA LYS A 108 0.22 3.37 18.97
C LYS A 108 -0.57 4.09 17.86
N ILE A 109 -0.94 5.34 18.12
CA ILE A 109 -1.49 6.26 17.11
C ILE A 109 -0.35 6.73 16.20
N ILE A 110 -0.59 6.71 14.89
CA ILE A 110 0.42 6.98 13.85
C ILE A 110 0.05 8.23 13.03
N TYR A 111 -1.23 8.59 12.96
CA TYR A 111 -1.72 9.72 12.16
C TYR A 111 -2.50 10.72 13.00
N ASP A 112 -2.46 12.00 12.62
CA ASP A 112 -3.43 13.01 13.04
C ASP A 112 -4.34 13.38 11.84
N LEU A 113 -5.65 13.11 11.92
CA LEU A 113 -6.56 13.41 10.80
C LEU A 113 -6.75 14.91 10.54
N ASN A 114 -6.38 15.78 11.48
CA ASN A 114 -6.37 17.23 11.23
C ASN A 114 -5.18 17.67 10.38
N ASN A 115 -4.19 16.79 10.17
CA ASN A 115 -3.05 17.01 9.31
C ASN A 115 -3.24 16.28 7.97
N GLU A 116 -3.29 17.04 6.87
CA GLU A 116 -3.48 16.50 5.53
C GLU A 116 -2.37 15.51 5.15
N LYS A 117 -1.13 15.77 5.53
CA LYS A 117 0.00 14.89 5.21
C LYS A 117 -0.16 13.52 5.86
N ASP A 118 -0.62 13.49 7.11
CA ASP A 118 -0.87 12.26 7.85
C ASP A 118 -2.08 11.51 7.28
N TYR A 119 -3.14 12.23 6.87
CA TYR A 119 -4.27 11.63 6.16
C TYR A 119 -3.83 10.99 4.83
N LEU A 120 -3.06 11.70 4.01
CA LEU A 120 -2.53 11.17 2.75
C LEU A 120 -1.62 9.95 2.99
N MET A 121 -0.80 9.98 4.04
CA MET A 121 0.02 8.83 4.43
C MET A 121 -0.85 7.63 4.84
N SER A 122 -1.92 7.87 5.60
CA SER A 122 -2.84 6.80 5.98
C SER A 122 -3.49 6.11 4.78
N ILE A 123 -3.74 6.85 3.68
CA ILE A 123 -4.22 6.28 2.41
C ILE A 123 -3.15 5.41 1.76
N VAL A 124 -1.90 5.88 1.69
CA VAL A 124 -0.78 5.12 1.11
C VAL A 124 -0.59 3.81 1.87
N ASP A 125 -0.56 3.87 3.20
CA ASP A 125 -0.38 2.70 4.05
C ASP A 125 -1.56 1.73 3.91
N PHE A 126 -2.80 2.25 3.88
CA PHE A 126 -4.00 1.44 3.65
C PHE A 126 -3.96 0.71 2.30
N ILE A 127 -3.61 1.41 1.21
CA ILE A 127 -3.50 0.81 -0.13
C ILE A 127 -2.36 -0.22 -0.18
N SER A 128 -1.22 0.06 0.46
CA SER A 128 -0.09 -0.88 0.50
C SER A 128 -0.42 -2.17 1.26
N GLY A 129 -1.40 -2.13 2.17
CA GLY A 129 -1.91 -3.29 2.89
C GLY A 129 -2.97 -4.10 2.14
N MET A 130 -3.39 -3.66 0.95
CA MET A 130 -4.39 -4.39 0.16
C MET A 130 -3.79 -5.59 -0.56
N THR A 131 -4.59 -6.65 -0.70
CA THR A 131 -4.31 -7.70 -1.68
C THR A 131 -4.81 -7.26 -3.06
N ASP A 132 -4.22 -7.78 -4.14
CA ASP A 132 -4.65 -7.51 -5.53
C ASP A 132 -6.16 -7.72 -5.71
N ASN A 133 -6.69 -8.84 -5.19
CA ASN A 133 -8.11 -9.17 -5.27
C ASN A 133 -8.99 -8.14 -4.57
N PHE A 134 -8.54 -7.63 -3.42
CA PHE A 134 -9.27 -6.61 -2.69
C PHE A 134 -9.25 -5.27 -3.44
N ALA A 135 -8.09 -4.83 -3.92
CA ALA A 135 -7.96 -3.60 -4.70
C ALA A 135 -8.81 -3.63 -5.99
N ILE A 136 -8.82 -4.75 -6.70
CA ILE A 136 -9.69 -4.96 -7.88
C ILE A 136 -11.18 -4.86 -7.49
N LYS A 137 -11.58 -5.44 -6.34
CA LYS A 137 -12.96 -5.38 -5.87
C LYS A 137 -13.40 -3.95 -5.56
N ILE A 138 -12.55 -3.18 -4.88
CA ILE A 138 -12.78 -1.75 -4.63
C ILE A 138 -12.87 -0.98 -5.95
N PHE A 139 -11.97 -1.24 -6.91
CA PHE A 139 -12.01 -0.53 -8.19
C PHE A 139 -13.28 -0.82 -9.00
N LYS A 140 -13.80 -2.05 -8.93
CA LYS A 140 -15.11 -2.39 -9.51
C LYS A 140 -16.25 -1.60 -8.83
N GLU A 141 -16.20 -1.47 -7.51
CA GLU A 141 -17.16 -0.65 -6.77
C GLU A 141 -17.11 0.82 -7.22
N LEU A 142 -15.91 1.40 -7.39
CA LEU A 142 -15.74 2.79 -7.86
C LEU A 142 -16.28 3.06 -9.28
N THR A 143 -16.44 2.02 -10.09
CA THR A 143 -16.84 2.13 -11.50
C THR A 143 -18.24 1.58 -11.78
N SER A 144 -18.95 1.12 -10.74
CA SER A 144 -20.34 0.65 -10.85
C SER A 144 -21.32 1.81 -10.67
N PHE A 145 -22.35 1.87 -11.51
CA PHE A 145 -23.42 2.89 -11.51
C PHE A 145 -24.79 2.24 -11.44
#